data_AF-A0A1U7IY95-F1
#
_entry.id   AF-A0A1U7IY95-F1
#
_cell.length_a   1.000
_cell.length_b   1.000
_cell.length_c   1.000
_cell.angle_alpha   90.00
_cell.angle_beta   90.00
_cell.angle_gamma   90.00
#
_symmetry.space_group_name_H-M   'P 1'
#
loop_
_entity.id
_entity.type
_entity.pdbx_description
1 polymer ?
#
loop_
_entity_poly.entity_id
_entity_poly.type
_entity_poly.pdbx_seq_one_letter_code
_entity_poly.pdbx_strand_id
1 'polypeptide(L)' 'MNSSMKFSTAFREAMFRYELRGSDLAKRSGVTNAQISRFKSGQNINVDTMEKLLDVMPQEAREYMLTLVAQGE' A
#
# COMPACT_ATOMS: atom_id res chain seq x y z
N MET A 1 16.32 -12.12 -14.14
CA MET A 1 15.93 -10.79 -13.61
C MET A 1 14.71 -11.01 -12.73
N ASN A 2 14.85 -10.91 -11.40
CA ASN A 2 13.67 -10.92 -10.52
C ASN A 2 12.88 -9.65 -10.82
N SER A 3 11.63 -9.79 -11.26
CA SER A 3 10.76 -8.64 -11.39
C SER A 3 10.22 -8.33 -10.00
N SER A 4 10.69 -7.23 -9.40
CA SER A 4 10.17 -6.68 -8.14
C SER A 4 8.64 -6.55 -8.21
N MET A 5 7.93 -6.95 -7.14
CA MET A 5 6.48 -6.82 -7.10
C MET A 5 6.08 -5.34 -7.16
N LYS A 6 5.09 -5.00 -7.99
CA LYS A 6 4.57 -3.62 -8.05
C LYS A 6 4.03 -3.19 -6.69
N PHE A 7 4.32 -1.95 -6.30
CA PHE A 7 3.81 -1.35 -5.05
C PHE A 7 2.30 -1.48 -4.86
N SER A 8 1.51 -1.31 -5.92
CA SER A 8 0.05 -1.47 -5.87
C SER A 8 -0.37 -2.87 -5.44
N THR A 9 0.33 -3.89 -5.93
CA THR A 9 0.05 -5.29 -5.63
C THR A 9 0.50 -5.62 -4.22
N ALA A 10 1.71 -5.21 -3.83
CA ALA A 10 2.25 -5.39 -2.49
C ALA A 10 1.37 -4.69 -1.43
N PHE A 11 0.90 -3.47 -1.72
CA PHE A 11 -0.02 -2.74 -0.86
C PHE A 11 -1.35 -3.47 -0.69
N ARG A 12 -1.95 -3.95 -1.79
CA ARG A 12 -3.20 -4.72 -1.74
C ARG A 12 -3.03 -5.99 -0.93
N GLU A 13 -1.90 -6.68 -1.08
CA GLU A 13 -1.57 -7.91 -0.35
C GLU A 13 -1.39 -7.64 1.15
N ALA A 14 -0.65 -6.59 1.51
CA ALA A 14 -0.50 -6.17 2.90
C ALA A 14 -1.83 -5.78 3.53
N MET A 15 -2.69 -5.04 2.81
CA MET A 15 -4.04 -4.74 3.28
C MET A 15 -4.88 -6.00 3.52
N PHE A 16 -4.77 -7.00 2.63
CA PHE A 16 -5.51 -8.25 2.78
C PHE A 16 -5.01 -9.05 3.99
N ARG A 17 -3.69 -9.26 4.10
CA ARG A 17 -3.07 -10.04 5.18
C ARG A 17 -3.31 -9.47 6.58
N TYR A 18 -3.31 -8.15 6.70
CA TYR A 18 -3.48 -7.45 7.99
C TYR A 18 -4.88 -6.87 8.16
N GLU A 19 -5.84 -7.29 7.33
CA GLU A 19 -7.25 -6.90 7.39
C GLU A 19 -7.49 -5.38 7.43
N LEU A 20 -6.63 -4.62 6.74
CA LEU A 20 -6.70 -3.16 6.72
C LEU A 20 -7.85 -2.69 5.83
N ARG A 21 -8.70 -1.82 6.37
CA ARG A 21 -9.78 -1.19 5.59
C ARG A 21 -9.29 0.09 4.94
N GLY A 22 -9.59 0.25 3.66
CA GLY A 22 -9.24 1.45 2.91
C GLY A 22 -9.84 2.73 3.49
N SER A 23 -11.06 2.63 4.05
CA SER A 23 -11.73 3.73 4.76
C SER A 23 -10.95 4.25 5.96
N ASP A 24 -10.30 3.34 6.69
CA ASP A 24 -9.59 3.67 7.92
C ASP A 24 -8.23 4.30 7.59
N LEU A 25 -7.55 3.76 6.57
CA LEU A 25 -6.35 4.37 6.01
C LEU A 25 -6.66 5.76 5.46
N ALA A 26 -7.77 5.94 4.74
CA ALA A 26 -8.19 7.24 4.22
C ALA A 26 -8.38 8.27 5.34
N LYS A 27 -9.11 7.89 6.39
CA LYS A 27 -9.38 8.76 7.55
C LYS A 27 -8.09 9.19 8.26
N ARG A 28 -7.11 8.28 8.40
CA ARG A 28 -5.87 8.55 9.16
C ARG A 28 -4.82 9.29 8.35
N SER A 29 -4.73 9.02 7.04
CA SER A 29 -3.69 9.59 6.15
C SER A 29 -4.12 10.90 5.47
N GLY A 30 -5.42 11.20 5.43
CA GLY A 30 -5.97 12.29 4.62
C GLY A 30 -6.04 11.96 3.11
N VAL A 31 -5.63 10.76 2.69
CA VAL A 31 -5.78 10.28 1.31
C VAL A 31 -7.23 9.88 1.07
N THR A 32 -7.79 10.22 -0.09
CA THR A 32 -9.20 9.89 -0.38
C THR A 32 -9.40 8.39 -0.64
N ASN A 33 -10.59 7.88 -0.33
CA ASN A 33 -11.00 6.51 -0.71
C ASN A 33 -10.84 6.24 -2.22
N ALA A 34 -11.09 7.25 -3.06
CA ALA A 34 -10.94 7.15 -4.50
C ALA A 34 -9.47 6.93 -4.92
N GLN A 35 -8.53 7.65 -4.30
CA GLN A 35 -7.09 7.47 -4.55
C GLN A 35 -6.63 6.08 -4.10
N ILE A 36 -7.06 5.61 -2.92
CA ILE A 36 -6.72 4.28 -2.42
C ILE A 36 -7.28 3.19 -3.35
N SER A 37 -8.54 3.35 -3.79
CA SER A 37 -9.17 2.40 -4.73
C SER A 37 -8.40 2.32 -6.05
N ARG A 38 -8.08 3.48 -6.65
CA ARG A 38 -7.28 3.57 -7.88
C ARG A 38 -5.91 2.92 -7.72
N PHE A 39 -5.25 3.15 -6.60
CA PHE A 39 -3.95 2.56 -6.31
C PHE A 39 -4.04 1.03 -6.20
N LYS A 40 -5.03 0.49 -5.48
CA LYS A 40 -5.29 -0.95 -5.41
C LYS A 40 -5.60 -1.59 -6.76
N SER A 41 -6.14 -0.82 -7.71
CA SER A 41 -6.38 -1.22 -9.10
C SER A 41 -5.14 -1.11 -10.00
N GLY A 42 -3.98 -0.70 -9.47
CA GLY A 42 -2.73 -0.64 -10.21
C GLY A 42 -2.41 0.72 -10.84
N GLN A 43 -3.19 1.77 -10.56
CA GLN A 43 -2.81 3.13 -10.97
C GLN A 43 -1.67 3.63 -10.09
N ASN A 44 -0.74 4.37 -10.71
CA ASN A 44 0.34 5.02 -9.98
C ASN A 44 -0.20 6.14 -9.08
N ILE A 45 0.42 6.29 -7.92
CA ILE A 45 0.24 7.43 -7.01
C ILE A 45 1.57 8.17 -6.89
N ASN A 46 1.54 9.42 -6.44
CA ASN A 46 2.77 10.15 -6.15
C ASN A 46 3.42 9.64 -4.85
N VAL A 47 4.69 10.00 -4.65
CA VAL A 47 5.48 9.57 -3.48
C VAL A 47 4.86 10.05 -2.17
N ASP A 48 4.43 11.32 -2.11
CA ASP A 48 3.77 11.89 -0.91
C ASP A 48 2.51 11.10 -0.49
N THR A 49 1.68 10.65 -1.45
CA THR A 49 0.51 9.81 -1.16
C THR A 49 0.94 8.45 -0.64
N MET A 50 2.02 7.88 -1.17
CA MET A 50 2.56 6.61 -0.67
C MET A 50 3.05 6.74 0.77
N GLU A 51 3.86 7.76 1.06
CA GLU A 51 4.41 8.01 2.41
C GLU A 51 3.27 8.18 3.43
N LYS A 52 2.27 9.00 3.12
CA LYS A 52 1.08 9.18 3.97
C LYS A 52 0.34 7.87 4.26
N LEU A 53 0.25 6.95 3.29
CA LEU A 53 -0.37 5.64 3.50
C LEU A 53 0.52 4.74 4.38
N LEU A 54 1.82 4.71 4.13
CA LEU A 54 2.79 3.91 4.89
C LEU A 54 2.93 4.37 6.36
N ASP A 55 2.82 5.67 6.61
CA ASP A 55 2.92 6.26 7.95
C ASP A 55 1.76 5.85 8.86
N VAL A 56 0.58 5.60 8.29
CA VAL A 56 -0.61 5.21 9.04
C VAL A 56 -0.85 3.69 9.07
N MET A 57 -0.10 2.92 8.29
CA MET A 57 -0.14 1.46 8.39
C MET A 57 0.45 0.99 9.73
N PRO A 58 -0.05 -0.13 10.30
CA PRO A 58 0.68 -0.84 11.34
C PRO A 58 2.10 -1.18 10.87
N GLN A 59 3.06 -1.16 11.80
CA GLN A 59 4.47 -1.34 11.49
C GLN A 59 4.72 -2.64 10.72
N GLU A 60 4.12 -3.74 11.18
CA GLU A 60 4.26 -5.07 10.59
C GLU A 60 3.70 -5.12 9.17
N ALA A 61 2.59 -4.43 8.91
CA ALA A 61 1.98 -4.38 7.59
C ALA A 61 2.84 -3.58 6.60
N ARG A 62 3.44 -2.47 7.06
CA ARG A 62 4.39 -1.67 6.27
C ARG A 62 5.64 -2.48 5.93
N GLU A 63 6.26 -3.13 6.91
CA GLU A 63 7.47 -3.93 6.72
C GLU A 63 7.22 -5.10 5.76
N TYR A 64 6.07 -5.77 5.90
CA TYR A 64 5.65 -6.83 4.99
C TYR A 64 5.49 -6.32 3.55
N MET A 65 4.80 -5.19 3.36
CA MET A 65 4.64 -4.58 2.04
C MET A 65 5.99 -4.27 1.39
N LEU A 66 6.92 -3.64 2.12
CA LEU A 66 8.23 -3.26 1.59
C LEU A 66 9.09 -4.49 1.27
N THR A 67 8.95 -5.56 2.06
CA THR A 67 9.60 -6.85 1.81
C THR A 67 9.10 -7.47 0.50
N LEU A 68 7.79 -7.46 0.25
CA LEU A 68 7.21 -7.96 -1.02
C LEU A 68 7.74 -7.20 -2.24
N VAL A 69 7.86 -5.87 -2.12
CA VAL A 69 8.45 -5.05 -3.20
C VAL A 69 9.92 -5.43 -3.39
N ALA A 70 10.70 -5.57 -2.32
CA ALA A 70 12.13 -5.84 -2.41
C ALA A 70 12.45 -7.24 -2.96
N GLN A 71 11.67 -8.26 -2.63
CA GLN A 71 12.00 -9.65 -2.94
C GLN A 71 11.72 -10.04 -4.41
N GLY A 72 10.74 -9.39 -5.06
CA GLY A 72 10.30 -9.79 -6.39
C GLY A 72 9.70 -11.19 -6.42
N GLU A 73 8.98 -11.51 -7.49
CA GLU A 73 8.50 -12.89 -7.74
C GLU A 73 9.66 -13.81 -8.15
#